data_AF-A0A3N0A7R8-F1
#
_entry.id   AF-A0A3N0A7R8-F1
#
_cell.length_a   1.000
_cell.length_b   1.000
_cell.length_c   1.000
_cell.angle_alpha   90.00
_cell.angle_beta   90.00
_cell.angle_gamma   90.00
#
_symmetry.space_group_name_H-M   'P 1'
#
loop_
_entity.id
_entity.type
_entity.pdbx_description
1 polymer ?
#
loop_
_entity_poly.entity_id
_entity_poly.type
_entity_poly.pdbx_seq_one_letter_code
_entity_poly.pdbx_strand_id
1 'polypeptide(L)'
;GRFGDPEVLNILSVLDGSFSELLEKISNKTLSDGAVSFLKKASVVKYLVAREYPGEGEPTSFTIDEQAINNLGIETFFASCVRIDKNTYKTLKSSRVVALVAVSDSVEEASLLVNAAIDAHIKGKLEYRRDIGSKKSLEKLEKTSARLTS
;
A
#
# COMPACT_ATOMS: atom_id res chain seq x y z
N GLY A 1 -18.90 2.02 -6.11
CA GLY A 1 -17.97 3.17 -6.11
C GLY A 1 -16.64 2.71 -5.56
N ARG A 2 -15.53 3.13 -6.16
CA ARG A 2 -14.20 2.85 -5.60
C ARG A 2 -13.99 3.77 -4.39
N PHE A 3 -13.89 3.19 -3.19
CA PHE A 3 -13.08 3.82 -2.14
C PHE A 3 -11.67 3.94 -2.74
N GLY A 4 -11.15 5.17 -2.85
CA GLY A 4 -9.92 5.48 -3.61
C GLY A 4 -8.80 4.51 -3.30
N ASP A 5 -8.41 3.69 -4.27
CA ASP A 5 -7.28 2.77 -4.15
C ASP A 5 -6.23 3.29 -5.16
N PRO A 6 -5.03 3.71 -4.71
CA PRO A 6 -4.39 3.37 -3.42
C PRO A 6 -4.63 4.34 -2.24
N GLU A 7 -5.33 5.46 -2.42
CA GLU A 7 -5.32 6.61 -1.49
C GLU A 7 -5.88 6.29 -0.09
N VAL A 8 -6.93 5.45 -0.02
CA VAL A 8 -7.58 5.05 1.22
C VAL A 8 -6.65 4.19 2.07
N LEU A 9 -5.85 3.31 1.48
CA LEU A 9 -4.86 2.54 2.25
C LEU A 9 -3.85 3.47 2.90
N ASN A 10 -3.36 4.46 2.17
CA ASN A 10 -2.36 5.38 2.70
C ASN A 10 -2.89 6.22 3.88
N ILE A 11 -4.14 6.68 3.78
CA ILE A 11 -4.81 7.49 4.82
C ILE A 11 -5.16 6.63 6.04
N LEU A 12 -5.74 5.45 5.83
CA LEU A 12 -6.17 4.59 6.94
C LEU A 12 -4.99 4.03 7.73
N SER A 13 -3.85 3.76 7.09
CA SER A 13 -2.67 3.24 7.80
C SER A 13 -2.04 4.23 8.79
N VAL A 14 -2.40 5.52 8.71
CA VAL A 14 -1.97 6.52 9.70
C VAL A 14 -3.14 7.09 10.50
N LEU A 15 -4.35 6.51 10.39
CA LEU A 15 -5.48 6.90 11.22
C LEU A 15 -5.18 6.54 12.68
N ASP A 16 -5.19 7.54 13.54
CA ASP A 16 -5.00 7.37 14.97
C ASP A 16 -6.37 7.19 15.62
N GLY A 17 -6.87 5.96 15.61
CA GLY A 17 -8.19 5.58 16.15
C GLY A 17 -8.87 4.46 15.37
N SER A 18 -10.10 4.13 15.78
CA SER A 18 -10.89 3.07 15.16
C SER A 18 -11.68 3.58 13.95
N PHE A 19 -11.43 2.99 12.77
CA PHE A 19 -12.19 3.32 11.57
C PHE A 19 -13.68 2.98 11.70
N SER A 20 -14.02 1.90 12.42
CA SER A 20 -15.42 1.53 12.63
C SER A 20 -16.17 2.54 13.50
N GLU A 21 -15.52 3.05 14.56
CA GLU A 21 -16.09 4.11 15.41
C GLU A 21 -16.28 5.41 14.63
N LEU A 22 -15.33 5.74 13.73
CA LEU A 22 -15.46 6.89 12.84
C LEU A 22 -16.68 6.74 11.92
N LEU A 23 -16.85 5.57 11.29
CA LEU A 23 -18.02 5.29 10.45
C LEU A 23 -19.33 5.34 11.23
N GLU A 24 -19.35 4.83 12.47
CA GLU A 24 -20.52 4.89 13.34
C GLU A 24 -20.89 6.34 13.68
N LYS A 25 -19.91 7.18 14.06
CA LYS A 25 -20.13 8.61 14.32
C LYS A 25 -20.63 9.36 13.09
N ILE A 26 -20.13 9.03 11.90
CA ILE A 26 -20.63 9.59 10.63
C ILE A 26 -22.08 9.17 10.40
N SER A 27 -22.38 7.87 10.53
CA SER A 27 -23.73 7.33 10.33
C SER A 27 -24.74 7.95 11.29
N ASN A 28 -24.34 8.14 12.55
CA ASN A 28 -25.18 8.73 13.60
C ASN A 28 -25.20 10.26 13.57
N LYS A 29 -24.46 10.91 12.66
CA LYS A 29 -24.28 12.37 12.58
C LYS A 29 -23.79 13.00 13.89
N THR A 30 -23.00 12.25 14.66
CA THR A 30 -22.42 12.67 15.95
C THR A 30 -20.92 12.98 15.84
N LEU A 31 -20.42 13.20 14.62
CA LEU A 31 -19.04 13.57 14.38
C LEU A 31 -18.77 14.97 14.97
N SER A 32 -17.88 15.06 15.94
CA SER A 32 -17.41 16.33 16.52
C SER A 32 -16.14 16.82 15.85
N ASP A 33 -15.82 18.10 16.02
CA ASP A 33 -14.49 18.62 15.69
C ASP A 33 -13.42 17.83 16.45
N GLY A 34 -12.34 17.49 15.76
CA GLY A 34 -11.25 16.69 16.32
C GLY A 34 -11.54 15.19 16.48
N ALA A 35 -12.67 14.68 15.98
CA ALA A 35 -12.98 13.24 16.03
C ALA A 35 -12.07 12.36 15.15
N VAL A 36 -11.23 12.97 14.32
CA VAL A 36 -10.25 12.30 13.47
C VAL A 36 -8.87 12.82 13.81
N SER A 37 -7.98 11.92 14.23
CA SER A 37 -6.56 12.15 14.45
C SER A 37 -5.74 11.28 13.53
N PHE A 38 -4.53 11.74 13.20
CA PHE A 38 -3.57 10.98 12.41
C PHE A 38 -2.25 10.90 13.15
N LEU A 39 -1.58 9.76 13.01
CA LEU A 39 -0.22 9.57 13.48
C LEU A 39 0.69 10.56 12.76
N LYS A 40 1.66 11.14 13.48
CA LYS A 40 2.74 11.94 12.89
C LYS A 40 3.79 11.04 12.25
N LYS A 41 3.37 10.23 11.29
CA LYS A 41 4.18 9.25 10.58
C LYS A 41 3.89 9.31 9.09
N ALA A 42 4.79 8.75 8.30
CA ALA A 42 4.63 8.59 6.87
C ALA A 42 4.21 7.16 6.54
N SER A 43 3.23 7.02 5.64
CA SER A 43 2.85 5.74 5.02
C SER A 43 3.32 5.66 3.57
N VAL A 44 3.69 4.46 3.14
CA VAL A 44 3.99 4.14 1.73
C VAL A 44 3.28 2.85 1.35
N VAL A 45 2.43 2.93 0.33
CA VAL A 45 1.76 1.78 -0.31
C VAL A 45 2.46 1.44 -1.61
N LYS A 46 2.83 0.16 -1.81
CA LYS A 46 3.29 -0.34 -3.11
C LYS A 46 2.45 -1.52 -3.56
N TYR A 47 1.87 -1.36 -4.74
CA TYR A 47 1.17 -2.43 -5.43
C TYR A 47 2.12 -3.25 -6.28
N LEU A 48 2.02 -4.56 -6.12
CA LEU A 48 2.56 -5.54 -7.05
C LEU A 48 1.47 -5.87 -8.06
N VAL A 49 1.86 -5.88 -9.34
CA VAL A 49 1.00 -6.20 -10.47
C VAL A 49 1.51 -7.44 -11.18
N ALA A 50 0.61 -8.17 -11.82
CA ALA A 50 0.99 -9.24 -12.73
C ALA A 50 1.63 -8.65 -13.99
N ARG A 51 2.52 -9.38 -14.66
CA ARG A 51 3.24 -8.90 -15.87
C ARG A 51 2.29 -8.50 -16.99
N GLU A 52 1.15 -9.19 -17.09
CA GLU A 52 0.12 -8.92 -18.08
C GLU A 52 -0.59 -7.59 -17.86
N TYR A 53 -0.49 -6.97 -16.68
CA TYR A 53 -1.20 -5.72 -16.36
C TYR A 53 -0.74 -4.52 -17.22
N PRO A 54 -1.67 -3.69 -17.75
CA PRO A 54 -3.14 -3.76 -17.59
C PRO A 54 -3.85 -4.65 -18.63
N GLY A 55 -3.12 -5.30 -19.53
CA GLY A 55 -3.65 -6.21 -20.56
C GLY A 55 -3.97 -7.62 -20.07
N GLU A 56 -4.33 -8.52 -21.00
CA GLU A 56 -4.68 -9.90 -20.69
C GLU A 56 -3.48 -10.84 -20.78
N GLY A 57 -3.46 -11.88 -19.95
CA GLY A 57 -2.39 -12.88 -19.96
C GLY A 57 -2.70 -14.06 -19.06
N GLU A 58 -1.80 -15.04 -19.11
CA GLU A 58 -1.91 -16.25 -18.30
C GLU A 58 -1.69 -15.94 -16.81
N PRO A 59 -2.54 -16.49 -15.92
CA PRO A 59 -2.37 -16.36 -14.49
C PRO A 59 -0.96 -16.73 -14.01
N THR A 60 -0.33 -15.81 -13.30
CA THR A 60 1.01 -15.97 -12.73
C THR A 60 0.93 -16.52 -11.31
N SER A 61 1.72 -17.54 -10.99
CA SER A 61 1.91 -18.00 -9.61
C SER A 61 3.02 -17.22 -8.91
N PHE A 62 2.80 -16.91 -7.64
CA PHE A 62 3.77 -16.26 -6.77
C PHE A 62 3.66 -16.80 -5.34
N THR A 63 4.73 -16.64 -4.57
CA THR A 63 4.76 -16.98 -3.15
C THR A 63 5.01 -15.74 -2.30
N ILE A 64 4.40 -15.71 -1.13
CA ILE A 64 4.55 -14.64 -0.15
C ILE A 64 4.68 -15.22 1.26
N ASP A 65 5.69 -14.76 2.01
CA ASP A 65 5.82 -15.04 3.44
C ASP A 65 5.17 -13.92 4.26
N GLU A 66 3.85 -14.00 4.40
CA GLU A 66 3.03 -13.01 5.12
C GLU A 66 3.48 -12.83 6.57
N GLN A 67 3.93 -13.92 7.22
CA GLN A 67 4.36 -13.86 8.61
C GLN A 67 5.66 -13.07 8.74
N ALA A 68 6.63 -13.31 7.86
CA ALA A 68 7.87 -12.55 7.85
C ALA A 68 7.63 -11.06 7.54
N ILE A 69 6.74 -10.75 6.60
CA ILE A 69 6.36 -9.36 6.26
C ILE A 69 5.68 -8.68 7.44
N ASN A 70 4.72 -9.35 8.09
CA ASN A 70 4.03 -8.83 9.26
C ASN A 70 4.99 -8.57 10.43
N ASN A 71 6.01 -9.42 10.63
CA ASN A 71 7.04 -9.23 11.65
C ASN A 71 7.92 -7.98 11.41
N LEU A 72 7.94 -7.45 10.18
CA LEU A 72 8.58 -6.16 9.85
C LEU A 72 7.66 -4.95 10.10
N GLY A 73 6.44 -5.18 10.60
CA GLY A 73 5.43 -4.13 10.80
C GLY A 73 4.79 -3.64 9.51
N ILE A 74 4.76 -4.49 8.47
CA ILE A 74 4.19 -4.18 7.16
C ILE A 74 2.87 -4.91 6.99
N GLU A 75 1.83 -4.18 6.61
CA GLU A 75 0.53 -4.75 6.31
C GLU A 75 0.45 -5.22 4.85
N THR A 76 -0.16 -6.38 4.64
CA THR A 76 -0.34 -6.98 3.31
C THR A 76 -1.82 -7.05 2.96
N PHE A 77 -2.19 -6.50 1.80
CA PHE A 77 -3.56 -6.50 1.30
C PHE A 77 -3.64 -7.24 -0.04
N PHE A 78 -4.44 -8.31 -0.09
CA PHE A 78 -4.66 -9.07 -1.33
C PHE A 78 -5.83 -8.48 -2.13
N ALA A 79 -5.65 -8.39 -3.44
CA ALA A 79 -6.65 -7.91 -4.38
C ALA A 79 -6.95 -8.97 -5.45
N SER A 80 -6.36 -8.90 -6.64
CA SER A 80 -6.66 -9.80 -7.76
C SER A 80 -5.82 -11.10 -7.73
N CYS A 81 -6.00 -11.92 -6.69
CA CYS A 81 -5.38 -13.24 -6.60
C CYS A 81 -6.16 -14.21 -5.71
N VAL A 82 -5.89 -15.51 -5.87
CA VAL A 82 -6.40 -16.57 -5.01
C VAL A 82 -5.25 -17.35 -4.39
N ARG A 83 -5.41 -17.73 -3.12
CA ARG A 83 -4.51 -18.65 -2.44
C ARG A 83 -4.75 -20.06 -2.97
N ILE A 84 -3.68 -20.73 -3.40
CA ILE A 84 -3.74 -22.12 -3.91
C ILE A 84 -2.99 -23.11 -3.02
N ASP A 85 -2.12 -22.62 -2.12
CA ASP A 85 -1.42 -23.39 -1.09
C ASP A 85 -1.04 -22.46 0.08
N LYS A 86 -0.35 -22.97 1.12
CA LYS A 86 0.01 -22.24 2.34
C LYS A 86 0.61 -20.86 2.05
N ASN A 87 1.65 -20.76 1.24
CA ASN A 87 2.28 -19.47 0.93
C ASN A 87 2.21 -19.14 -0.57
N THR A 88 1.38 -19.86 -1.33
CA THR A 88 1.34 -19.79 -2.80
C THR A 88 0.01 -19.25 -3.27
N TYR A 89 0.10 -18.29 -4.17
CA TYR A 89 -1.01 -17.56 -4.74
C TYR A 89 -0.95 -17.60 -6.26
N LYS A 90 -2.09 -17.39 -6.90
CA LYS A 90 -2.22 -17.29 -8.35
C LYS A 90 -2.98 -16.01 -8.68
N THR A 91 -2.45 -15.22 -9.62
CA THR A 91 -3.12 -14.00 -10.05
C THR A 91 -4.46 -14.33 -10.71
N LEU A 92 -5.42 -13.43 -10.54
CA LEU A 92 -6.63 -13.39 -11.35
C LEU A 92 -6.44 -12.35 -12.47
N LYS A 93 -7.50 -12.09 -13.26
CA LYS A 93 -7.50 -11.16 -14.41
C LYS A 93 -6.80 -9.81 -14.12
N SER A 94 -6.46 -9.09 -15.19
CA SER A 94 -5.62 -7.90 -15.21
C SER A 94 -5.98 -6.85 -14.14
N SER A 95 -5.27 -6.90 -13.03
CA SER A 95 -5.45 -5.95 -11.93
C SER A 95 -4.25 -5.99 -10.99
N ARG A 96 -4.22 -4.99 -10.10
CA ARG A 96 -3.37 -4.98 -8.92
C ARG A 96 -3.58 -6.27 -8.13
N VAL A 97 -2.47 -6.91 -7.74
CA VAL A 97 -2.48 -8.27 -7.18
C VAL A 97 -2.43 -8.20 -5.66
N VAL A 98 -1.40 -7.53 -5.13
CA VAL A 98 -1.17 -7.40 -3.69
C VAL A 98 -0.57 -6.03 -3.41
N ALA A 99 -0.97 -5.41 -2.30
CA ALA A 99 -0.43 -4.16 -1.79
C ALA A 99 0.34 -4.42 -0.50
N LEU A 100 1.52 -3.84 -0.36
CA LEU A 100 2.23 -3.76 0.91
C LEU A 100 2.20 -2.32 1.41
N VAL A 101 1.91 -2.14 2.69
CA VAL A 101 1.86 -0.83 3.35
C VAL A 101 2.81 -0.81 4.53
N ALA A 102 3.78 0.11 4.50
CA ALA A 102 4.63 0.38 5.66
C ALA A 102 4.36 1.78 6.19
N VAL A 103 4.54 1.91 7.50
CA VAL A 103 4.45 3.18 8.24
C VAL A 103 5.78 3.39 8.98
N SER A 104 6.43 4.53 8.75
CA SER A 104 7.71 4.90 9.39
C SER A 104 7.74 6.40 9.73
N ASP A 105 8.82 6.87 10.33
CA ASP A 105 8.99 8.29 10.67
C ASP A 105 9.24 9.16 9.43
N SER A 106 9.73 8.58 8.32
CA SER A 106 9.83 9.26 7.02
C SER A 106 9.34 8.42 5.84
N VAL A 107 8.96 9.10 4.75
CA VAL A 107 8.50 8.46 3.50
C VAL A 107 9.62 7.61 2.88
N GLU A 108 10.86 8.09 2.95
CA GLU A 108 12.03 7.38 2.41
C GLU A 108 12.26 6.05 3.15
N GLU A 109 12.23 6.07 4.49
CA GLU A 109 12.35 4.86 5.30
C GLU A 109 11.23 3.85 5.02
N ALA A 110 9.97 4.31 5.02
CA ALA A 110 8.83 3.45 4.69
C ALA A 110 8.98 2.84 3.28
N SER A 111 9.45 3.61 2.30
CA SER A 111 9.69 3.14 0.94
C SER A 111 10.80 2.08 0.85
N LEU A 112 11.90 2.28 1.58
CA LEU A 112 13.02 1.33 1.66
C LEU A 112 12.60 0.04 2.35
N LEU A 113 11.84 0.15 3.45
CA LEU A 113 11.31 -0.98 4.20
C LEU A 113 10.40 -1.87 3.33
N VAL A 114 9.45 -1.27 2.61
CA VAL A 114 8.57 -2.01 1.67
C VAL A 114 9.39 -2.65 0.55
N ASN A 115 10.37 -1.94 -0.03
CA ASN A 115 11.23 -2.51 -1.07
C ASN A 115 11.98 -3.75 -0.57
N ALA A 116 12.62 -3.66 0.60
CA ALA A 116 13.36 -4.76 1.19
C ALA A 116 12.46 -5.97 1.49
N ALA A 117 11.26 -5.73 2.02
CA ALA A 117 10.31 -6.80 2.31
C ALA A 117 9.81 -7.51 1.03
N ILE A 118 9.50 -6.76 -0.03
CA ILE A 118 9.13 -7.34 -1.33
C ILE A 118 10.25 -8.23 -1.85
N ASP A 119 11.50 -7.73 -1.85
CA ASP A 119 12.65 -8.45 -2.39
C ASP A 119 12.97 -9.73 -1.61
N ALA A 120 12.84 -9.68 -0.28
CA ALA A 120 13.14 -10.81 0.60
C ALA A 120 12.02 -11.86 0.58
N HIS A 121 10.76 -11.45 0.68
CA HIS A 121 9.65 -12.31 1.08
C HIS A 121 8.61 -12.59 0.00
N ILE A 122 8.72 -11.97 -1.18
CA ILE A 122 7.83 -12.23 -2.32
C ILE A 122 8.65 -12.79 -3.47
N LYS A 123 8.22 -13.93 -4.02
CA LYS A 123 8.86 -14.58 -5.19
C LYS A 123 7.81 -14.86 -6.26
N GLY A 124 8.17 -14.65 -7.52
CA GLY A 124 7.25 -14.81 -8.65
C GLY A 124 7.42 -13.67 -9.65
N LYS A 125 6.71 -13.75 -10.78
CA LYS A 125 6.79 -12.74 -11.86
C LYS A 125 5.82 -11.58 -11.60
N LEU A 126 5.98 -10.92 -10.46
CA LEU A 126 5.24 -9.70 -10.14
C LEU A 126 6.14 -8.47 -10.33
N GLU A 127 5.55 -7.39 -10.81
CA GLU A 127 6.23 -6.12 -11.04
C GLU A 127 5.70 -5.06 -10.07
N TYR A 128 6.54 -4.11 -9.69
CA TYR A 128 6.13 -2.98 -8.86
C TYR A 128 7.04 -1.78 -9.09
N ARG A 129 6.50 -0.59 -8.81
CA ARG A 129 7.25 0.66 -8.90
C ARG A 129 8.08 0.89 -7.65
N ARG A 130 9.38 0.60 -7.75
CA ARG A 130 10.37 0.82 -6.68
C ARG A 130 10.53 2.29 -6.31
N ASP A 131 10.33 3.19 -7.27
CA ASP A 131 10.59 4.63 -7.17
C ASP A 131 9.53 5.42 -6.37
N ILE A 132 8.38 4.81 -6.07
CA ILE A 132 7.34 5.40 -5.22
C ILE A 132 7.91 5.63 -3.82
N GLY A 133 7.82 6.87 -3.33
CA GLY A 133 8.38 7.27 -2.03
C GLY A 133 9.90 7.34 -1.97
N SER A 134 10.61 7.24 -3.09
CA SER A 134 12.07 7.41 -3.11
C SER A 134 12.47 8.88 -2.93
N LYS A 135 13.66 9.12 -2.38
CA LYS A 135 14.25 10.45 -2.24
C LYS A 135 14.18 11.28 -3.53
N LYS A 136 14.54 10.68 -4.66
CA LYS A 136 14.49 11.33 -5.97
C LYS A 136 13.07 11.76 -6.37
N SER A 137 12.06 10.93 -6.06
CA SER A 137 10.66 11.27 -6.32
C SER A 137 10.17 12.42 -5.42
N LEU A 138 10.62 12.45 -4.16
CA LEU A 138 10.33 13.53 -3.22
C LEU A 138 10.97 14.85 -3.63
N GLU A 139 12.27 14.85 -3.95
CA GLU A 139 12.99 16.03 -4.44
C GLU A 139 12.34 16.62 -5.71
N LYS A 140 11.81 15.76 -6.60
CA LYS A 140 11.09 16.20 -7.79
C LYS A 140 9.78 16.90 -7.44
N LEU A 141 9.05 16.40 -6.45
CA LEU A 141 7.81 17.00 -5.97
C LEU A 141 8.07 18.37 -5.32
N GLU A 142 9.07 18.47 -4.46
CA GLU A 142 9.47 19.72 -3.81
C GLU A 142 9.82 20.81 -4.84
N LYS A 143 10.63 20.48 -5.84
CA LYS A 143 10.97 21.40 -6.94
C LYS A 143 9.75 21.85 -7.73
N THR A 144 8.79 20.95 -7.95
CA THR A 144 7.56 21.27 -8.68
C THR A 144 6.67 22.19 -7.86
N SER A 145 6.53 21.91 -6.55
CA SER A 145 5.75 22.74 -5.64
C SER A 145 6.34 24.14 -5.50
N ALA A 146 7.66 24.27 -5.36
CA ALA A 146 8.35 25.55 -5.27
C ALA A 146 8.12 26.44 -6.51
N ARG A 147 8.03 25.82 -7.69
CA ARG A 147 7.75 26.51 -8.96
C ARG A 147 6.30 26.96 -9.12
N LEU A 148 5.36 26.30 -8.44
CA LEU A 148 3.94 26.67 -8.46
C LEU A 148 3.61 27.82 -7.48
N THR A 149 4.48 28.03 -6.48
CA THR A 149 4.35 29.10 -5.48
C THR A 149 5.17 30.35 -5.80
N SER A 150 5.89 30.36 -6.93
CA SER A 150 6.70 31.48 -7.45
C SER A 150 6.05 32.12 -8.66
#